data_AF-A0A7J7T260-F1
#
_entry.id   AF-A0A7J7T260-F1
#
_cell.length_a   1.000
_cell.length_b   1.000
_cell.length_c   1.000
_cell.angle_alpha   90.00
_cell.angle_beta   90.00
_cell.angle_gamma   90.00
#
_symmetry.space_group_name_H-M   'P 1'
#
loop_
_entity.id
_entity.type
_entity.pdbx_description
1 polymer ?
#
loop_
_entity_poly.entity_id
_entity_poly.type
_entity_poly.pdbx_seq_one_letter_code
_entity_poly.pdbx_strand_id
1 'polypeptide(L)'
;MDYSRFLAEDFDVKEWINAAFRAGPKEAAAGKADGHAATLVMKLQLFIQEVNHAVEETSHQALQNMPKVLRDVEALKQEASFLKEQMILVKEDIKKFEQDTSQSMQVLVEIDQVKSRMQLAAESLQEADKWSTLSADIEETFKTQDIAVISAKLTGMQSSLAMLVDTPDYSEKCVHLEALKNRLEALASPQIVGAFTSQSVGKCWLFLPSGCPSLHIRVF
;
A
#
# COMPACT_ATOMS: atom_id res chain seq x y z
N MET A 1 34.56 -53.33 30.71
CA MET A 1 33.78 -54.33 29.98
C MET A 1 32.60 -53.59 29.41
N ASP A 2 32.47 -53.58 28.09
CA ASP A 2 31.36 -52.93 27.40
C ASP A 2 30.21 -53.94 27.27
N TYR A 3 29.11 -53.69 27.98
CA TYR A 3 27.96 -54.57 28.06
C TYR A 3 26.87 -54.24 27.01
N SER A 4 27.12 -53.23 26.18
CA SER A 4 26.26 -52.84 25.04
C SER A 4 26.11 -53.98 24.03
N ARG A 5 27.06 -54.93 23.99
CA ARG A 5 26.99 -56.13 23.14
C ARG A 5 25.82 -57.05 23.49
N PHE A 6 25.33 -57.06 24.74
CA PHE A 6 24.14 -57.86 25.12
C PHE A 6 22.84 -57.34 24.48
N LEU A 7 22.84 -56.10 23.99
CA LEU A 7 21.69 -55.48 23.33
C LEU A 7 21.72 -55.69 21.80
N ALA A 8 22.79 -56.26 21.26
CA ALA A 8 22.95 -56.49 19.83
C ALA A 8 22.21 -57.76 19.40
N GLU A 9 21.53 -57.73 18.25
CA GLU A 9 20.76 -58.88 17.72
C GLU A 9 21.64 -60.09 17.35
N ASP A 10 22.94 -59.86 17.12
CA ASP A 10 23.94 -60.87 16.74
C ASP A 10 24.81 -61.36 17.91
N PHE A 11 24.36 -61.17 19.15
CA PHE A 11 25.16 -61.49 20.33
C PHE A 11 25.52 -62.99 20.44
N ASP A 12 26.80 -63.32 20.23
CA ASP A 12 27.34 -64.65 20.49
C ASP A 12 27.88 -64.78 21.93
N VAL A 13 27.12 -65.51 22.75
CA VAL A 13 27.46 -65.86 24.14
C VAL A 13 28.83 -66.56 24.23
N LYS A 14 29.15 -67.46 23.30
CA LYS A 14 30.41 -68.23 23.33
C LYS A 14 31.60 -67.33 23.02
N GLU A 15 31.48 -66.48 22.01
CA GLU A 15 32.53 -65.51 21.68
C GLU A 15 32.75 -64.53 22.84
N TRP A 16 31.67 -64.05 23.46
CA TRP A 16 31.73 -63.15 24.61
C TRP A 16 32.40 -63.80 25.84
N ILE A 17 32.01 -65.03 26.21
CA ILE A 17 32.64 -65.76 27.33
C ILE A 17 34.13 -65.95 27.05
N ASN A 18 34.48 -66.43 25.85
CA ASN A 18 35.88 -66.66 25.48
C ASN A 18 36.70 -65.37 25.52
N ALA A 19 36.15 -64.24 25.07
CA ALA A 19 36.78 -62.93 25.17
C ALA A 19 36.92 -62.47 26.63
N ALA A 20 35.91 -62.69 27.47
CA ALA A 20 35.90 -62.28 28.88
C ALA A 20 36.91 -63.05 29.75
N PHE A 21 37.15 -64.33 29.44
CA PHE A 21 38.20 -65.12 30.08
C PHE A 21 39.60 -64.76 29.55
N ARG A 22 39.74 -64.42 28.26
CA ARG A 22 41.01 -63.92 27.67
C ARG A 22 41.44 -62.55 28.21
N ALA A 23 40.48 -61.73 28.63
CA ALA A 23 40.73 -60.41 29.22
C ALA A 23 41.06 -60.45 30.73
N GLY A 24 40.96 -61.62 31.38
CA GLY A 24 41.32 -61.82 32.78
C GLY A 24 42.84 -61.96 33.01
N PRO A 25 43.30 -62.10 34.27
CA PRO A 25 44.73 -62.25 34.58
C PRO A 25 45.36 -63.43 33.83
N LYS A 26 46.42 -63.18 33.04
CA LYS A 26 47.03 -64.13 32.09
C LYS A 26 47.81 -65.31 32.72
N GLU A 27 47.70 -65.55 34.03
CA GLU A 27 48.31 -66.71 34.69
C GLU A 27 47.29 -67.39 35.63
N ALA A 28 46.46 -68.25 35.06
CA ALA A 28 45.52 -69.07 35.80
C ALA A 28 45.76 -70.55 35.47
N ALA A 29 46.52 -71.22 36.34
CA ALA A 29 46.35 -72.66 36.54
C ALA A 29 44.86 -72.94 36.82
N ALA A 30 44.37 -74.13 36.43
CA ALA A 30 42.95 -74.50 36.40
C ALA A 30 42.13 -74.11 37.67
N GLY A 31 42.74 -73.99 38.85
CA GLY A 31 42.08 -73.53 40.08
C GLY A 31 41.77 -72.03 40.20
N LYS A 32 42.33 -71.15 39.35
CA LYS A 32 42.02 -69.69 39.35
C LYS A 32 40.94 -69.30 38.33
N ALA A 33 40.61 -70.19 37.39
CA ALA A 33 39.55 -69.97 36.38
C ALA A 33 38.16 -69.91 37.03
N ASP A 34 37.89 -70.79 37.99
CA ASP A 34 36.63 -70.78 38.75
C ASP A 34 36.42 -69.49 39.56
N GLY A 35 37.50 -68.94 40.13
CA GLY A 35 37.43 -67.65 40.85
C GLY A 35 37.09 -66.47 39.93
N HIS A 36 37.64 -66.45 38.70
CA HIS A 36 37.30 -65.43 37.69
C HIS A 36 35.87 -65.62 37.16
N ALA A 37 35.44 -66.86 36.94
CA ALA A 37 34.07 -67.21 36.56
C ALA A 37 33.05 -66.73 37.61
N ALA A 38 33.30 -67.03 38.89
CA ALA A 38 32.47 -66.59 40.00
C ALA A 38 32.39 -65.05 40.10
N THR A 39 33.51 -64.36 39.86
CA THR A 39 33.55 -62.89 39.82
C THR A 39 32.74 -62.31 38.66
N LEU A 40 32.81 -62.92 37.47
CA LEU A 40 32.01 -62.52 36.31
C LEU A 40 30.51 -62.75 36.55
N VAL A 41 30.13 -63.90 37.10
CA VAL A 41 28.74 -64.20 37.48
C VAL A 41 28.22 -63.19 38.49
N MET A 42 29.00 -62.87 39.54
CA MET A 42 28.62 -61.86 40.52
C MET A 42 28.42 -60.47 39.87
N LYS A 43 29.29 -60.06 38.94
CA LYS A 43 29.13 -58.79 38.21
C LYS A 43 27.89 -58.77 37.31
N LEU A 44 27.60 -59.87 36.61
CA LEU A 44 26.38 -59.99 35.82
C LEU A 44 25.14 -59.94 36.71
N GLN A 45 25.18 -60.59 37.88
CA GLN A 45 24.08 -60.56 38.84
C GLN A 45 23.81 -59.15 39.35
N LEU A 46 24.86 -58.38 39.69
CA LEU A 46 24.74 -56.97 40.09
C LEU A 46 24.20 -56.11 38.95
N PHE A 47 24.64 -56.34 37.71
CA PHE A 47 24.13 -55.62 36.55
C PHE A 47 22.65 -55.90 36.30
N ILE A 48 22.21 -57.16 36.41
CA ILE A 48 20.78 -57.52 36.32
C ILE A 48 19.97 -56.79 37.39
N GLN A 49 20.49 -56.71 38.61
CA GLN A 49 19.83 -55.97 39.69
C GLN A 49 19.76 -54.46 39.39
N GLU A 50 20.85 -53.88 38.89
CA GLU A 50 20.91 -52.46 38.54
C GLU A 50 19.96 -52.11 37.39
N VAL A 51 19.90 -52.93 36.33
CA VAL A 51 18.98 -52.73 35.21
C VAL A 51 17.53 -52.88 35.65
N ASN A 52 17.21 -53.91 36.44
CA ASN A 52 15.85 -54.09 36.95
C ASN A 52 15.43 -52.91 37.83
N HIS A 53 16.31 -52.45 38.71
CA HIS A 53 16.05 -51.29 39.55
C HIS A 53 15.86 -50.01 38.73
N ALA A 54 16.69 -49.77 37.71
CA ALA A 54 16.56 -48.62 36.83
C ALA A 54 15.24 -48.65 36.03
N VAL A 55 14.82 -49.83 35.56
CA VAL A 55 13.53 -50.02 34.88
C VAL A 55 12.36 -49.78 35.83
N GLU A 56 12.42 -50.34 37.05
CA GLU A 56 11.38 -50.13 38.07
C GLU A 56 11.24 -48.66 38.45
N GLU A 57 12.36 -47.98 38.72
CA GLU A 57 12.38 -46.56 39.07
C GLU A 57 11.84 -45.69 37.93
N THR A 58 12.30 -45.92 36.70
CA THR A 58 11.83 -45.17 35.53
C THR A 58 10.34 -45.42 35.27
N SER A 59 9.89 -46.67 35.41
CA SER A 59 8.48 -47.04 35.28
C SER A 59 7.62 -46.35 36.34
N HIS A 60 8.09 -46.34 37.59
CA HIS A 60 7.39 -45.67 38.68
C HIS A 60 7.29 -44.17 38.45
N GLN A 61 8.38 -43.51 38.04
CA GLN A 61 8.39 -42.10 37.67
C GLN A 61 7.47 -41.80 36.49
N ALA A 62 7.45 -42.65 35.45
CA ALA A 62 6.54 -42.49 34.32
C ALA A 62 5.08 -42.57 34.76
N LEU A 63 4.73 -43.56 35.59
CA LEU A 63 3.38 -43.72 36.14
C LEU A 63 2.95 -42.56 37.03
N GLN A 64 3.88 -41.99 37.82
CA GLN A 64 3.60 -40.83 38.66
C GLN A 64 3.38 -39.54 37.84
N ASN A 65 4.13 -39.36 36.74
CA ASN A 65 4.06 -38.15 35.92
C ASN A 65 2.91 -38.17 34.90
N MET A 66 2.47 -39.35 34.47
CA MET A 66 1.43 -39.52 33.44
C MET A 66 0.11 -38.78 33.74
N PRO A 67 -0.45 -38.80 34.97
CA PRO A 67 -1.65 -38.04 35.29
C PRO A 67 -1.48 -36.52 35.18
N LYS A 68 -0.26 -36.00 35.37
CA LYS A 68 0.03 -34.58 35.18
C LYS A 68 0.02 -34.25 33.68
N VAL A 69 0.73 -35.03 32.87
CA VAL A 69 0.76 -34.85 31.41
C VAL A 69 -0.64 -34.94 30.80
N LEU A 70 -1.47 -35.88 31.24
CA LEU A 70 -2.85 -35.99 30.77
C LEU A 70 -3.69 -34.74 31.09
N ARG A 71 -3.51 -34.15 32.27
CA ARG A 71 -4.19 -32.89 32.63
C ARG A 71 -3.70 -31.72 31.78
N ASP A 72 -2.39 -31.63 31.58
CA ASP A 72 -1.79 -30.57 30.76
C ASP A 72 -2.26 -30.67 29.30
N VAL A 73 -2.39 -31.88 28.74
CA VAL A 73 -2.92 -32.12 27.40
C VAL A 73 -4.40 -31.73 27.28
N GLU A 74 -5.24 -32.06 28.27
CA GLU A 74 -6.65 -31.66 28.23
C GLU A 74 -6.82 -30.15 28.39
N ALA A 75 -6.02 -29.50 29.25
CA ALA A 75 -6.00 -28.04 29.37
C ALA A 75 -5.59 -27.38 28.05
N LEU A 76 -4.51 -27.85 27.43
CA LEU A 76 -4.05 -27.36 26.12
C LEU A 76 -5.12 -27.53 25.03
N LYS A 77 -5.84 -28.66 25.03
CA LYS A 77 -6.95 -28.90 24.10
C LYS A 77 -8.09 -27.91 24.31
N GLN A 78 -8.45 -27.61 25.56
CA GLN A 78 -9.48 -26.60 25.86
C GLN A 78 -9.04 -25.21 25.40
N GLU A 79 -7.81 -24.79 25.72
CA GLU A 79 -7.26 -23.51 25.28
C GLU A 79 -7.21 -23.38 23.76
N ALA A 80 -6.77 -24.42 23.06
CA ALA A 80 -6.74 -24.46 21.59
C ALA A 80 -8.16 -24.38 20.99
N SER A 81 -9.14 -25.03 21.62
CA SER A 81 -10.54 -24.95 21.18
C SER A 81 -11.11 -23.55 21.36
N PHE A 82 -10.84 -22.92 22.51
CA PHE A 82 -11.26 -21.55 22.79
C PHE A 82 -10.60 -20.56 21.82
N LEU A 83 -9.29 -20.69 21.59
CA LEU A 83 -8.56 -19.85 20.64
C LEU A 83 -9.13 -19.98 19.22
N LYS A 84 -9.49 -21.20 18.80
CA LYS A 84 -10.15 -21.43 17.51
C LYS A 84 -11.49 -20.68 17.41
N GLU A 85 -12.31 -20.72 18.46
CA GLU A 85 -13.58 -20.00 18.49
C GLU A 85 -13.37 -18.48 18.43
N GLN A 86 -12.40 -17.95 19.19
CA GLN A 86 -12.04 -16.52 19.12
C GLN A 86 -11.55 -16.12 17.73
N MET A 87 -10.74 -16.96 17.08
CA MET A 87 -10.23 -16.69 15.73
C MET A 87 -11.36 -16.68 14.69
N ILE A 88 -12.41 -17.50 14.86
CA ILE A 88 -13.59 -17.48 14.00
C ILE A 88 -14.35 -16.15 14.15
N LEU A 89 -14.52 -15.66 15.38
CA LEU A 89 -15.18 -14.37 15.63
C LEU A 89 -14.39 -13.22 15.01
N VAL A 90 -13.08 -13.15 15.27
CA VAL A 90 -12.19 -12.13 14.68
C VAL A 90 -12.23 -12.18 13.15
N LYS A 91 -12.24 -13.37 12.55
CA LYS A 91 -12.35 -13.52 11.10
C LYS A 91 -13.66 -12.93 10.57
N GLU A 92 -14.76 -13.11 11.28
CA GLU A 92 -16.06 -12.59 10.86
C GLU A 92 -16.13 -11.06 11.02
N ASP A 93 -15.57 -10.53 12.11
CA ASP A 93 -15.44 -9.08 12.31
C ASP A 93 -14.60 -8.42 11.21
N ILE A 94 -13.48 -9.06 10.80
CA ILE A 94 -12.65 -8.58 9.69
C ILE A 94 -13.46 -8.53 8.39
N LYS A 95 -14.20 -9.59 8.04
CA LYS A 95 -15.02 -9.58 6.83
C LYS A 95 -16.08 -8.48 6.85
N LYS A 96 -16.75 -8.32 7.98
CA LYS A 96 -17.76 -7.27 8.15
C LYS A 96 -17.12 -5.89 7.99
N PHE A 97 -15.97 -5.68 8.62
CA PHE A 97 -15.21 -4.44 8.50
C PHE A 97 -14.78 -4.16 7.05
N GLU A 98 -14.29 -5.17 6.33
CA GLU A 98 -13.95 -5.05 4.90
C GLU A 98 -15.17 -4.68 4.05
N GLN A 99 -16.32 -5.32 4.31
CA GLN A 99 -17.57 -5.02 3.61
C GLN A 99 -18.06 -3.59 3.88
N ASP A 100 -18.09 -3.17 5.15
CA ASP A 100 -18.50 -1.83 5.57
C ASP A 100 -17.55 -0.76 4.98
N THR A 101 -16.24 -1.06 4.95
CA THR A 101 -15.22 -0.19 4.35
C THR A 101 -15.41 -0.09 2.83
N SER A 102 -15.66 -1.20 2.14
CA SER A 102 -15.90 -1.20 0.70
C SER A 102 -17.15 -0.40 0.34
N GLN A 103 -18.23 -0.55 1.11
CA GLN A 103 -19.46 0.23 0.90
C GLN A 103 -19.21 1.72 1.14
N SER A 104 -18.51 2.07 2.22
CA SER A 104 -18.17 3.46 2.52
C SER A 104 -17.29 4.08 1.43
N MET A 105 -16.33 3.31 0.90
CA MET A 105 -15.48 3.75 -0.20
C MET A 105 -16.27 4.00 -1.48
N GLN A 106 -17.26 3.16 -1.79
CA GLN A 106 -18.14 3.37 -2.95
C GLN A 106 -18.91 4.69 -2.84
N VAL A 107 -19.46 4.99 -1.66
CA VAL A 107 -20.15 6.25 -1.40
C VAL A 107 -19.21 7.45 -1.58
N LEU A 108 -17.96 7.35 -1.13
CA LEU A 108 -16.97 8.41 -1.32
C LEU A 108 -16.66 8.67 -2.81
N VAL A 109 -16.58 7.61 -3.62
CA VAL A 109 -16.39 7.75 -5.07
C VAL A 109 -17.58 8.44 -5.73
N GLU A 110 -18.80 8.08 -5.34
CA GLU A 110 -20.02 8.73 -5.85
C GLU A 110 -20.07 10.21 -5.46
N ILE A 111 -19.72 10.55 -4.21
CA ILE A 111 -19.64 11.93 -3.74
C ILE A 111 -18.56 12.71 -4.50
N ASP A 112 -17.38 12.13 -4.74
CA ASP A 112 -16.31 12.80 -5.49
C ASP A 112 -16.73 13.09 -6.94
N GLN A 113 -17.45 12.17 -7.58
CA GLN A 113 -18.01 12.39 -8.92
C GLN A 113 -19.06 13.51 -8.93
N VAL A 114 -19.93 13.58 -7.92
CA VAL A 114 -20.87 14.71 -7.77
C VAL A 114 -20.13 16.01 -7.54
N LYS A 115 -19.13 16.03 -6.65
CA LYS A 115 -18.30 17.20 -6.35
C LYS A 115 -17.58 17.72 -7.60
N SER A 116 -16.96 16.83 -8.37
CA SER A 116 -16.28 17.19 -9.62
C SER A 116 -17.23 17.85 -10.62
N ARG A 117 -18.42 17.26 -10.83
CA ARG A 117 -19.46 17.85 -11.68
C ARG A 117 -19.95 19.20 -11.16
N MET A 118 -20.17 19.32 -9.85
CA MET A 118 -20.59 20.58 -9.24
C MET A 118 -19.53 21.67 -9.39
N GLN A 119 -18.26 21.31 -9.28
CA GLN A 119 -17.16 22.26 -9.42
C GLN A 119 -17.02 22.77 -10.85
N LEU A 120 -17.11 21.87 -11.84
CA LEU A 120 -17.17 22.27 -13.25
C LEU A 120 -18.37 23.19 -13.53
N ALA A 121 -19.55 22.85 -13.02
CA ALA A 121 -20.74 23.69 -13.18
C ALA A 121 -20.57 25.07 -12.52
N ALA A 122 -19.97 25.13 -11.33
CA ALA A 122 -19.70 26.39 -10.63
C ALA A 122 -18.71 27.27 -11.41
N GLU A 123 -17.63 26.69 -11.94
CA GLU A 123 -16.66 27.39 -12.79
C GLU A 123 -17.30 27.92 -14.08
N SER A 124 -18.12 27.10 -14.76
CA SER A 124 -18.87 27.56 -15.95
C SER A 124 -19.86 28.68 -15.61
N LEU A 125 -20.57 28.60 -14.48
CA LEU A 125 -21.48 29.66 -14.04
C LEU A 125 -20.74 30.95 -13.70
N GLN A 126 -19.59 30.86 -13.03
CA GLN A 126 -18.75 32.03 -12.72
C GLN A 126 -18.27 32.71 -13.99
N GLU A 127 -17.84 31.94 -14.99
CA GLU A 127 -17.36 32.52 -16.24
C GLU A 127 -18.50 33.09 -17.09
N ALA A 128 -19.72 32.53 -16.98
CA ALA A 128 -20.93 33.11 -17.56
C ALA A 128 -21.32 34.44 -16.90
N ASP A 129 -21.24 34.54 -15.58
CA ASP A 129 -21.51 35.78 -14.83
C ASP A 129 -20.47 36.87 -15.16
N LYS A 130 -19.19 36.47 -15.25
CA LYS A 130 -18.11 37.36 -15.68
C LYS A 130 -18.31 37.85 -17.11
N TRP A 131 -18.72 36.98 -18.03
CA TRP A 131 -19.10 37.39 -19.39
C TRP A 131 -20.24 38.42 -19.37
N SER A 132 -21.30 38.15 -18.60
CA SER A 132 -22.46 39.04 -18.47
C SER A 132 -22.05 40.43 -17.97
N THR A 133 -21.25 40.49 -16.89
CA THR A 133 -20.71 41.73 -16.33
C THR A 133 -19.86 42.49 -17.33
N LEU A 134 -18.91 41.81 -17.98
CA LEU A 134 -18.04 42.45 -18.99
C LEU A 134 -18.85 42.97 -20.18
N SER A 135 -19.85 42.21 -20.64
CA SER A 135 -20.73 42.59 -21.75
C SER A 135 -21.63 43.78 -21.40
N ALA A 136 -22.03 43.94 -20.14
CA ALA A 136 -22.79 45.11 -19.70
C ALA A 136 -21.92 46.39 -19.69
N ASP A 137 -20.67 46.26 -19.22
CA ASP A 137 -19.79 47.42 -19.04
C ASP A 137 -19.00 47.81 -20.30
N ILE A 138 -18.93 46.93 -21.31
CA ILE A 138 -18.05 47.14 -22.46
C ILE A 138 -18.41 48.41 -23.23
N GLU A 139 -19.72 48.69 -23.39
CA GLU A 139 -20.19 49.89 -24.09
C GLU A 139 -19.83 51.18 -23.36
N GLU A 140 -19.85 51.18 -22.03
CA GLU A 140 -19.36 52.33 -21.25
C GLU A 140 -17.84 52.49 -21.40
N THR A 141 -17.12 51.37 -21.40
CA THR A 141 -15.66 51.36 -21.57
C THR A 141 -15.26 51.88 -22.95
N PHE A 142 -16.02 51.59 -24.00
CA PHE A 142 -15.79 52.15 -25.34
C PHE A 142 -15.93 53.69 -25.40
N LYS A 143 -16.68 54.31 -24.48
CA LYS A 143 -16.82 55.78 -24.44
C LYS A 143 -15.56 56.49 -23.96
N THR A 144 -14.69 55.80 -23.20
CA THR A 144 -13.42 56.39 -22.73
C THR A 144 -12.41 56.57 -23.86
N GLN A 145 -12.59 55.86 -24.98
CA GLN A 145 -11.66 55.78 -26.11
C GLN A 145 -10.23 55.34 -25.75
N ASP A 146 -10.02 54.78 -24.56
CA ASP A 146 -8.73 54.24 -24.13
C ASP A 146 -8.56 52.81 -24.65
N ILE A 147 -7.69 52.69 -25.65
CA ILE A 147 -7.44 51.42 -26.36
C ILE A 147 -6.86 50.36 -25.44
N ALA A 148 -6.04 50.74 -24.45
CA ALA A 148 -5.45 49.79 -23.51
C ALA A 148 -6.52 49.17 -22.61
N VAL A 149 -7.39 49.99 -22.02
CA VAL A 149 -8.46 49.52 -21.13
C VAL A 149 -9.49 48.68 -21.89
N ILE A 150 -9.88 49.09 -23.10
CA ILE A 150 -10.83 48.34 -23.93
C ILE A 150 -10.23 46.97 -24.30
N SER A 151 -8.96 46.92 -24.73
CA SER A 151 -8.30 45.66 -25.09
C SER A 151 -8.19 44.69 -23.92
N ALA A 152 -7.94 45.19 -22.70
CA ALA A 152 -7.92 44.37 -21.49
C ALA A 152 -9.30 43.77 -21.19
N LYS A 153 -10.38 44.55 -21.31
CA LYS A 153 -11.75 44.03 -21.15
C LYS A 153 -12.11 42.99 -22.22
N LEU A 154 -11.78 43.23 -23.49
CA LEU A 154 -12.02 42.26 -24.57
C LEU A 154 -11.24 40.96 -24.38
N THR A 155 -10.01 41.05 -23.86
CA THR A 155 -9.22 39.86 -23.51
C THR A 155 -9.88 39.09 -22.36
N GLY A 156 -10.41 39.81 -21.36
CA GLY A 156 -11.23 39.24 -20.30
C GLY A 156 -12.45 38.51 -20.84
N MET A 157 -13.17 39.10 -21.79
CA MET A 157 -14.33 38.50 -22.46
C MET A 157 -13.93 37.30 -23.33
N GLN A 158 -12.75 37.30 -23.93
CA GLN A 158 -12.27 36.17 -24.72
C GLN A 158 -11.92 34.98 -23.83
N SER A 159 -11.28 35.21 -22.67
CA SER A 159 -11.07 34.19 -21.64
C SER A 159 -12.40 33.66 -21.10
N SER A 160 -13.30 34.60 -20.76
CA SER A 160 -14.76 34.50 -20.82
C SER A 160 -15.34 33.29 -21.55
N LEU A 161 -15.26 33.48 -22.86
CA LEU A 161 -15.92 32.67 -23.86
C LEU A 161 -15.24 31.31 -24.03
N ALA A 162 -13.92 31.21 -23.84
CA ALA A 162 -13.18 29.97 -24.02
C ALA A 162 -13.66 28.82 -23.10
N MET A 163 -14.22 29.14 -21.92
CA MET A 163 -14.78 28.15 -20.99
C MET A 163 -16.29 27.91 -21.19
N LEU A 164 -16.94 28.69 -22.05
CA LEU A 164 -18.40 28.65 -22.29
C LEU A 164 -18.77 27.97 -23.60
N VAL A 165 -17.90 27.11 -24.14
CA VAL A 165 -18.09 26.44 -25.45
C VAL A 165 -19.36 25.59 -25.50
N ASP A 166 -19.74 25.00 -24.36
CA ASP A 166 -20.90 24.11 -24.26
C ASP A 166 -22.23 24.85 -24.06
N THR A 167 -22.26 26.19 -24.09
CA THR A 167 -23.52 26.95 -23.98
C THR A 167 -24.22 27.06 -25.34
N PRO A 168 -25.57 26.96 -25.40
CA PRO A 168 -26.31 26.99 -26.67
C PRO A 168 -26.17 28.33 -27.42
N ASP A 169 -25.86 29.41 -26.71
CA ASP A 169 -25.66 30.76 -27.21
C ASP A 169 -24.19 31.07 -27.57
N TYR A 170 -23.29 30.09 -27.53
CA TYR A 170 -21.86 30.27 -27.77
C TYR A 170 -21.55 30.94 -29.12
N SER A 171 -22.25 30.54 -30.18
CA SER A 171 -22.09 31.11 -31.52
C SER A 171 -22.43 32.61 -31.55
N GLU A 172 -23.53 33.00 -30.90
CA GLU A 172 -23.96 34.40 -30.83
C GLU A 172 -22.95 35.26 -30.05
N LYS A 173 -22.44 34.72 -28.93
CA LYS A 173 -21.39 35.37 -28.13
C LYS A 173 -20.08 35.54 -28.92
N CYS A 174 -19.70 34.55 -29.73
CA CYS A 174 -18.54 34.67 -30.64
C CYS A 174 -18.71 35.83 -31.63
N VAL A 175 -19.87 35.92 -32.28
CA VAL A 175 -20.17 37.00 -33.22
C VAL A 175 -20.16 38.36 -32.52
N HIS A 176 -20.72 38.45 -31.31
CA HIS A 176 -20.71 39.68 -30.53
C HIS A 176 -19.29 40.13 -30.16
N LEU A 177 -18.44 39.22 -29.69
CA LEU A 177 -17.03 39.52 -29.37
C LEU A 177 -16.27 40.00 -30.61
N GLU A 178 -16.49 39.37 -31.75
CA GLU A 178 -15.84 39.73 -33.01
C GLU A 178 -16.27 41.13 -33.48
N ALA A 179 -17.55 41.48 -33.34
CA ALA A 179 -18.04 42.83 -33.62
C ALA A 179 -17.35 43.90 -32.74
N LEU A 180 -17.16 43.61 -31.45
CA LEU A 180 -16.46 44.51 -30.53
C LEU A 180 -14.96 44.64 -30.88
N LYS A 181 -14.30 43.54 -31.28
CA LYS A 181 -12.91 43.56 -31.76
C LYS A 181 -12.76 44.41 -33.01
N ASN A 182 -13.65 44.26 -33.99
CA ASN A 182 -13.67 45.08 -35.20
C ASN A 182 -13.87 46.57 -34.88
N ARG A 183 -14.68 46.89 -33.88
CA ARG A 183 -14.88 48.26 -33.41
C ARG A 183 -13.62 48.84 -32.77
N LEU A 184 -12.90 48.05 -31.98
CA LEU A 184 -11.60 48.45 -31.43
C LEU A 184 -10.57 48.70 -32.55
N GLU A 185 -10.52 47.82 -33.56
CA GLU A 185 -9.65 47.99 -34.73
C GLU A 185 -9.97 49.30 -35.49
N ALA A 186 -11.25 49.62 -35.68
CA ALA A 186 -11.67 50.87 -36.30
C ALA A 186 -11.30 52.12 -35.48
N LEU A 187 -11.24 52.03 -34.15
CA LEU A 187 -10.76 53.12 -33.28
C LEU A 187 -9.24 53.28 -33.32
N ALA A 188 -8.51 52.16 -33.39
CA ALA A 188 -7.05 52.16 -33.42
C ALA A 188 -6.49 52.57 -34.80
N SER A 189 -7.14 52.16 -35.88
CA SER A 189 -6.64 52.35 -37.25
C SER A 189 -6.31 53.82 -37.59
N PRO A 190 -7.19 54.82 -37.32
CA PRO A 190 -6.86 56.22 -37.55
C PRO A 190 -5.74 56.74 -36.64
N GLN A 191 -5.65 56.28 -35.39
CA GLN A 191 -4.61 56.69 -34.44
C GLN A 191 -3.23 56.18 -34.88
N ILE A 192 -3.17 54.93 -35.38
CA ILE A 192 -1.97 54.32 -35.94
C ILE A 192 -1.55 55.04 -37.22
N VAL A 193 -2.46 55.23 -38.17
CA VAL A 193 -2.18 55.96 -39.43
C VAL A 193 -1.73 57.40 -39.15
N GLY A 194 -2.36 58.08 -38.20
CA GLY A 194 -1.96 59.42 -37.76
C GLY A 194 -0.58 59.45 -37.10
N ALA A 195 -0.24 58.45 -36.30
CA ALA A 195 1.09 58.32 -35.70
C ALA A 195 2.19 58.11 -36.76
N PHE A 196 1.92 57.29 -37.78
CA PHE A 196 2.83 57.09 -38.93
C PHE A 196 2.98 58.34 -39.77
N THR A 197 1.89 59.06 -40.06
CA THR A 197 1.91 60.28 -40.87
C THR A 197 2.63 61.44 -40.17
N SER A 198 2.63 61.47 -38.83
CA SER A 198 3.27 62.52 -38.03
C SER A 198 4.72 62.21 -37.64
N GLN A 199 5.32 61.11 -38.10
CA GLN A 199 6.69 60.67 -37.77
C GLN A 199 6.98 60.60 -36.24
N SER A 200 5.93 60.51 -35.43
CA SER A 200 5.98 60.46 -33.97
C SER A 200 6.31 59.03 -33.54
N VAL A 201 7.60 58.68 -33.52
CA VAL A 201 8.08 57.35 -33.13
C VAL A 201 7.57 56.95 -31.74
N GLY A 202 7.45 57.90 -30.80
CA GLY A 202 6.98 57.67 -29.42
C GLY A 202 5.54 57.17 -29.28
N LYS A 203 4.59 57.67 -30.09
CA LYS A 203 3.19 57.20 -30.08
C LYS A 203 3.02 55.85 -30.78
N CYS A 204 3.93 55.52 -31.71
CA CYS A 204 3.92 54.24 -32.42
C CYS A 204 4.27 53.06 -31.50
N TRP A 205 5.15 53.26 -30.51
CA TRP A 205 5.49 52.23 -29.52
C TRP A 205 4.35 51.87 -28.58
N LEU A 206 3.38 52.77 -28.35
CA LEU A 206 2.22 52.51 -27.50
C LEU A 206 1.20 51.54 -28.16
N PHE A 207 1.23 51.44 -29.50
CA PHE A 207 0.33 50.60 -30.29
C PHE A 207 0.92 49.24 -30.68
N LEU A 208 2.20 49.01 -30.41
CA LEU A 208 2.86 47.72 -30.62
C LEU A 208 2.88 46.96 -29.28
N PRO A 209 1.98 45.98 -29.07
CA PRO A 209 1.97 45.21 -27.84
C PRO A 209 3.20 44.30 -27.83
N SER A 210 4.15 44.60 -26.96
CA SER A 210 5.10 43.61 -26.46
C SER A 210 4.30 42.55 -25.68
N GLY A 211 3.70 41.58 -26.38
CA GLY A 211 3.20 40.35 -25.77
C GLY A 211 1.72 39.97 -25.95
N CYS A 212 1.04 40.31 -27.05
CA CYS A 212 -0.26 39.68 -27.39
C CYS A 212 -0.12 38.71 -28.58
N PRO A 213 -0.18 37.38 -28.38
CA PRO A 213 0.05 36.41 -29.45
C PRO A 213 -1.13 36.17 -30.40
N SER A 214 -2.17 37.03 -30.45
CA SER A 214 -3.37 36.71 -31.25
C SER A 214 -4.13 37.87 -31.89
N LEU A 215 -3.58 39.09 -31.94
CA LEU A 215 -4.19 40.16 -32.75
C LEU A 215 -3.62 40.10 -34.17
N HIS A 216 -4.24 39.28 -35.02
CA HIS A 216 -4.05 39.35 -36.47
C HIS A 216 -4.77 40.60 -36.99
N ILE A 217 -4.18 41.79 -36.76
CA ILE A 217 -4.58 42.99 -37.51
C ILE A 217 -4.11 42.75 -38.94
N ARG A 218 -5.06 42.42 -39.81
CA ARG A 218 -4.81 42.17 -41.22
C ARG A 218 -4.68 43.52 -41.92
N VAL A 219 -3.50 44.12 -41.82
CA VAL A 219 -3.15 45.30 -42.61
C VAL A 219 -2.81 44.84 -44.03
N PHE A 220 -3.84 44.86 -44.89
CA PHE A 220 -3.86 44.45 -46.31
C PHE A 220 -3.58 42.96 -46.60
#